data_AF-A0A507E7A3-F1
#
_entry.id   AF-A0A507E7A3-F1
#
_cell.length_a   1.000
_cell.length_b   1.000
_cell.length_c   1.000
_cell.angle_alpha   90.00
_cell.angle_beta   90.00
_cell.angle_gamma   90.00
#
_symmetry.space_group_name_H-M   'P 1'
#
loop_
_entity.id
_entity.type
_entity.pdbx_description
1 polymer ?
#
loop_
_entity_poly.entity_id
_entity_poly.type
_entity_poly.pdbx_seq_one_letter_code
_entity_poly.pdbx_strand_id
1 'polypeptide(L)'
;MSVGILQNNIGPHLGFYPGEYNTTIAPRTVSKPRKRDDTVVVSAVDLRYLTQQIDGVGIEAKLLEMQKADRDRRHQLSKDRIANWDNTYAGTRRRRLQARMDRLEAEEAERVRIDKEYAFEEAQRRIECIARAKQLQYAETDMVKNFHSKVILFETLQERDMQLELKKQVAGADKAIDQGYYMATCAEVAAGNKRDMLAEIEKRKRGVLVQNVQREQAKEKRARDALEEKRGDTLENTLLTGSHFASQHATLERKRAQQAAFREDLKLQQRDAVQRAEAAAAEEAARANAAEKWVTRKKLQVAKKKEMERECRAKAMKRKQQSGEEAARKAQEAEARIDAAVVKAMQEREVREQALQRTEAAKRWKAGEDLAESYRDHVNRAEAANKARIEDEAATLRGYLAIESATLAERRTKVEDARRKGKELQESHVHDMAQHILNRQAVVQNSLKEAAELASTQQNELNDLHTYMRSLANEPWAKPNTRLQLYVDAETAPKITGPTSAFPPGDHRGWVDTGRRLGFPTRESQLAQQRQQQQQQYQQPPVVVVRPTVGAGPASRPQSCAKLVRGDNLNGRTSASSSRPGSSGKNGAGLGITGLPALPTRA
;
A
#
# COMPACT_ATOMS: atom_id res chain seq x y z
N MET A 1 5.45 27.37 -37.89
CA MET A 1 4.43 27.03 -38.91
C MET A 1 3.19 26.54 -38.19
N SER A 2 2.03 27.03 -38.61
CA SER A 2 0.67 26.76 -38.12
C SER A 2 0.30 27.30 -36.71
N VAL A 3 -0.38 28.45 -36.75
CA VAL A 3 -1.09 29.10 -35.64
C VAL A 3 -2.51 28.55 -35.64
N GLY A 4 -2.93 27.91 -34.55
CA GLY A 4 -4.29 27.36 -34.37
C GLY A 4 -5.12 28.25 -33.45
N ILE A 5 -5.94 29.10 -34.05
CA ILE A 5 -6.95 29.94 -33.40
C ILE A 5 -8.17 29.06 -33.10
N LEU A 6 -8.60 28.98 -31.84
CA LEU A 6 -9.94 28.52 -31.47
C LEU A 6 -10.55 29.51 -30.48
N GLN A 7 -11.32 30.44 -31.04
CA GLN A 7 -12.35 31.22 -30.35
C GLN A 7 -13.72 30.55 -30.55
N ASN A 8 -14.65 30.84 -29.64
CA ASN A 8 -16.12 30.69 -29.70
C ASN A 8 -16.73 29.52 -28.94
N ASN A 9 -17.14 29.78 -27.69
CA ASN A 9 -18.53 29.58 -27.23
C ASN A 9 -18.66 29.95 -25.74
N ILE A 10 -19.05 31.20 -25.45
CA ILE A 10 -19.60 31.60 -24.15
C ILE A 10 -20.96 32.23 -24.45
N GLY A 11 -22.02 31.47 -24.24
CA GLY A 11 -23.40 31.98 -24.28
C GLY A 11 -23.72 32.81 -23.03
N PRO A 12 -24.55 33.85 -23.12
CA PRO A 12 -24.99 34.62 -21.97
C PRO A 12 -26.20 33.94 -21.32
N HIS A 13 -25.99 33.24 -20.21
CA HIS A 13 -27.10 32.75 -19.39
C HIS A 13 -27.62 33.91 -18.51
N LEU A 14 -28.58 34.66 -19.05
CA LEU A 14 -29.50 35.51 -18.29
C LEU A 14 -30.43 34.61 -17.46
N GLY A 15 -30.18 34.52 -16.16
CA GLY A 15 -31.17 34.12 -15.15
C GLY A 15 -31.34 35.29 -14.19
N PHE A 16 -32.36 36.13 -14.34
CA PHE A 16 -33.68 35.98 -13.69
C PHE A 16 -33.55 35.84 -12.16
N TYR A 17 -33.43 36.99 -11.48
CA TYR A 17 -33.58 37.10 -10.02
C TYR A 17 -34.96 37.72 -9.73
N PRO A 18 -35.88 37.01 -9.05
CA PRO A 18 -37.17 37.54 -8.68
C PRO A 18 -37.16 38.09 -7.24
N GLY A 19 -37.69 39.30 -7.06
CA GLY A 19 -38.41 39.67 -5.83
C GLY A 19 -37.67 40.51 -4.80
N GLU A 20 -37.66 41.83 -4.99
CA GLU A 20 -37.81 42.78 -3.88
C GLU A 20 -38.90 43.79 -4.28
N TYR A 21 -40.15 43.50 -3.91
CA TYR A 21 -41.25 44.45 -4.02
C TYR A 21 -41.33 45.31 -2.77
N ASN A 22 -40.97 46.58 -2.97
CA ASN A 22 -41.78 47.75 -2.65
C ASN A 22 -42.59 47.74 -1.34
N THR A 23 -42.04 48.43 -0.33
CA THR A 23 -42.78 48.93 0.83
C THR A 23 -43.78 50.00 0.36
N THR A 24 -45.05 49.63 0.22
CA THR A 24 -46.15 50.58 -0.03
C THR A 24 -46.37 51.45 1.22
N ILE A 25 -45.81 52.66 1.21
CA ILE A 25 -46.23 53.75 2.08
C ILE A 25 -47.60 54.23 1.57
N ALA A 26 -48.63 54.06 2.38
CA ALA A 26 -49.99 54.49 2.10
C ALA A 26 -50.07 56.02 1.89
N PRO A 27 -50.79 56.52 0.88
CA PRO A 27 -51.03 57.95 0.74
C PRO A 27 -52.09 58.41 1.74
N ARG A 28 -51.70 59.36 2.62
CA ARG A 28 -52.65 60.19 3.37
C ARG A 28 -53.48 61.01 2.37
N THR A 29 -54.78 60.79 2.36
CA THR A 29 -55.75 61.65 1.68
C THR A 29 -55.80 63.02 2.36
N VAL A 30 -55.19 64.03 1.76
CA VAL A 30 -55.37 65.43 2.15
C VAL A 30 -56.58 65.99 1.38
N SER A 31 -57.55 66.49 2.13
CA SER A 31 -58.77 67.10 1.65
C SER A 31 -58.51 68.35 0.80
N LYS A 32 -59.36 68.56 -0.21
CA LYS A 32 -59.43 69.74 -1.08
C LYS A 32 -59.51 71.05 -0.25
N PRO A 33 -58.69 72.09 -0.52
CA PRO A 33 -59.01 73.43 -0.09
C PRO A 33 -60.03 74.07 -1.05
N ARG A 34 -61.08 74.66 -0.47
CA ARG A 34 -62.07 75.49 -1.18
C ARG A 34 -61.39 76.78 -1.65
N LYS A 35 -61.66 77.19 -2.89
CA LYS A 35 -61.36 78.54 -3.39
C LYS A 35 -62.09 79.56 -2.52
N ARG A 36 -61.35 80.50 -1.93
CA ARG A 36 -61.86 81.79 -1.45
C ARG A 36 -61.14 82.84 -2.27
N ASP A 37 -61.91 83.54 -3.10
CA ASP A 37 -61.45 84.73 -3.81
C ASP A 37 -61.49 85.90 -2.81
N ASP A 38 -60.45 86.02 -1.99
CA ASP A 38 -60.21 87.20 -1.16
C ASP A 38 -58.91 87.86 -1.67
N THR A 39 -59.01 89.08 -2.19
CA THR A 39 -57.84 89.88 -2.61
C THR A 39 -57.03 90.28 -1.37
N VAL A 40 -55.94 89.55 -1.11
CA VAL A 40 -54.99 89.86 -0.04
C VAL A 40 -54.05 90.95 -0.52
N VAL A 41 -54.13 92.14 0.10
CA VAL A 41 -53.16 93.22 -0.08
C VAL A 41 -51.91 92.84 0.73
N VAL A 42 -50.88 92.36 0.03
CA VAL A 42 -49.59 92.01 0.63
C VAL A 42 -48.77 93.28 0.86
N SER A 43 -48.34 93.51 2.10
CA SER A 43 -47.43 94.62 2.47
C SER A 43 -46.10 94.50 1.71
N ALA A 44 -45.45 95.63 1.38
CA ALA A 44 -44.12 95.63 0.75
C ALA A 44 -43.06 94.88 1.60
N VAL A 45 -43.27 94.80 2.91
CA VAL A 45 -42.43 94.02 3.84
C VAL A 45 -42.71 92.52 3.71
N ASP A 46 -43.99 92.14 3.57
CA ASP A 46 -44.39 90.75 3.37
C ASP A 46 -44.00 90.24 1.98
N LEU A 47 -44.00 91.11 0.96
CA LEU A 47 -43.44 90.81 -0.36
C LEU A 47 -41.93 90.55 -0.28
N ARG A 48 -41.18 91.34 0.51
CA ARG A 48 -39.74 91.09 0.74
C ARG A 48 -39.51 89.77 1.48
N TYR A 49 -40.32 89.46 2.49
CA TYR A 49 -40.25 88.20 3.25
C TYR A 49 -40.60 86.98 2.38
N LEU A 50 -41.61 87.10 1.52
CA LEU A 50 -41.99 86.08 0.54
C LEU A 50 -40.95 85.89 -0.56
N THR A 51 -40.35 86.98 -1.09
CA THR A 51 -39.23 86.86 -2.03
C THR A 51 -38.02 86.20 -1.37
N GLN A 52 -37.73 86.48 -0.11
CA GLN A 52 -36.61 85.86 0.61
C GLN A 52 -36.88 84.38 0.95
N GLN A 53 -38.14 83.99 1.19
CA GLN A 53 -38.54 82.58 1.29
C GLN A 53 -38.48 81.85 -0.06
N ILE A 54 -38.85 82.49 -1.16
CA ILE A 54 -38.81 81.91 -2.51
C ILE A 54 -37.36 81.79 -3.02
N ASP A 55 -36.50 82.77 -2.72
CA ASP A 55 -35.08 82.74 -3.07
C ASP A 55 -34.25 81.85 -2.09
N GLY A 56 -34.71 81.69 -0.85
CA GLY A 56 -34.10 80.79 0.16
C GLY A 56 -34.25 79.31 -0.16
N VAL A 57 -35.35 78.91 -0.83
CA VAL A 57 -35.56 77.53 -1.32
C VAL A 57 -34.49 77.12 -2.34
N GLY A 58 -33.94 78.08 -3.10
CA GLY A 58 -32.83 77.84 -4.04
C GLY A 58 -31.47 77.63 -3.35
N ILE A 59 -31.24 78.26 -2.19
CA ILE A 59 -30.00 78.11 -1.42
C ILE A 59 -30.01 76.79 -0.64
N GLU A 60 -31.15 76.46 -0.01
CA GLU A 60 -31.33 75.19 0.70
C GLU A 60 -31.29 73.99 -0.26
N ALA A 61 -31.91 74.09 -1.44
CA ALA A 61 -31.85 73.04 -2.46
C ALA A 61 -30.42 72.83 -3.00
N LYS A 62 -29.67 73.92 -3.28
CA LYS A 62 -28.26 73.84 -3.69
C LYS A 62 -27.36 73.27 -2.59
N LEU A 63 -27.62 73.61 -1.33
CA LEU A 63 -26.91 73.04 -0.18
C LEU A 63 -27.18 71.53 -0.07
N LEU A 64 -28.43 71.10 -0.26
CA LEU A 64 -28.80 69.67 -0.27
C LEU A 64 -28.18 68.93 -1.46
N GLU A 65 -28.11 69.53 -2.64
CA GLU A 65 -27.42 68.96 -3.80
C GLU A 65 -25.91 68.84 -3.57
N MET A 66 -25.27 69.88 -3.01
CA MET A 66 -23.87 69.83 -2.62
C MET A 66 -23.61 68.75 -1.56
N GLN A 67 -24.49 68.61 -0.57
CA GLN A 67 -24.39 67.58 0.46
C GLN A 67 -24.61 66.17 -0.12
N LYS A 68 -25.52 66.00 -1.08
CA LYS A 68 -25.71 64.74 -1.81
C LYS A 68 -24.47 64.41 -2.65
N ALA A 69 -23.96 65.35 -3.43
CA ALA A 69 -22.76 65.18 -4.25
C ALA A 69 -21.54 64.86 -3.39
N ASP A 70 -21.37 65.52 -2.24
CA ASP A 70 -20.29 65.23 -1.30
C ASP A 70 -20.46 63.85 -0.63
N ARG A 71 -21.70 63.44 -0.32
CA ARG A 71 -22.01 62.09 0.18
C ARG A 71 -21.70 61.02 -0.87
N ASP A 72 -22.10 61.22 -2.12
CA ASP A 72 -21.85 60.30 -3.22
C ASP A 72 -20.36 60.21 -3.54
N ARG A 73 -19.65 61.34 -3.52
CA ARG A 73 -18.19 61.39 -3.64
C ARG A 73 -17.51 60.61 -2.51
N ARG A 74 -17.91 60.83 -1.25
CA ARG A 74 -17.38 60.08 -0.10
C ARG A 74 -17.72 58.58 -0.17
N HIS A 75 -18.90 58.23 -0.68
CA HIS A 75 -19.31 56.85 -0.92
C HIS A 75 -18.47 56.17 -2.01
N GLN A 76 -18.19 56.85 -3.12
CA GLN A 76 -17.28 56.36 -4.16
C GLN A 76 -15.87 56.15 -3.62
N LEU A 77 -15.32 57.15 -2.91
CA LEU A 77 -14.00 57.01 -2.26
C LEU A 77 -13.97 55.87 -1.25
N SER A 78 -15.08 55.61 -0.54
CA SER A 78 -15.20 54.47 0.38
C SER A 78 -15.23 53.14 -0.37
N LYS A 79 -16.01 53.04 -1.46
CA LYS A 79 -16.04 51.85 -2.34
C LYS A 79 -14.68 51.54 -2.94
N ASP A 80 -13.95 52.54 -3.42
CA ASP A 80 -12.61 52.36 -4.00
C ASP A 80 -11.60 51.87 -2.96
N ARG A 81 -11.69 52.36 -1.72
CA ARG A 81 -10.87 51.83 -0.61
C ARG A 81 -11.24 50.38 -0.30
N ILE A 82 -12.53 50.06 -0.17
CA ILE A 82 -13.02 48.71 0.13
C ILE A 82 -12.68 47.72 -1.00
N ALA A 83 -12.64 48.18 -2.25
CA ALA A 83 -12.27 47.34 -3.40
C ALA A 83 -10.83 46.79 -3.32
N ASN A 84 -9.95 47.51 -2.62
CA ASN A 84 -8.56 47.12 -2.35
C ASN A 84 -8.39 46.41 -1.00
N TRP A 85 -9.49 46.18 -0.25
CA TRP A 85 -9.42 45.46 1.01
C TRP A 85 -9.47 43.96 0.80
N ASP A 86 -8.35 43.33 1.10
CA ASP A 86 -8.13 41.90 1.02
C ASP A 86 -9.01 41.06 1.94
N ASN A 87 -9.40 41.61 3.09
CA ASN A 87 -10.18 40.90 4.12
C ASN A 87 -11.69 40.93 3.85
N THR A 88 -12.13 41.43 2.69
CA THR A 88 -13.54 41.35 2.27
C THR A 88 -13.83 39.98 1.64
N TYR A 89 -15.10 39.58 1.55
CA TYR A 89 -15.48 38.35 0.85
C TYR A 89 -15.05 38.37 -0.63
N ALA A 90 -15.18 39.52 -1.29
CA ALA A 90 -14.72 39.72 -2.66
C ALA A 90 -13.19 39.62 -2.78
N GLY A 91 -12.44 40.23 -1.85
CA GLY A 91 -10.98 40.12 -1.78
C GLY A 91 -10.51 38.68 -1.55
N THR A 92 -11.14 37.98 -0.60
CA THR A 92 -10.86 36.55 -0.31
C THR A 92 -11.13 35.67 -1.53
N ARG A 93 -12.21 35.93 -2.28
CA ARG A 93 -12.52 35.21 -3.53
C ARG A 93 -11.48 35.48 -4.61
N ARG A 94 -11.05 36.74 -4.81
CA ARG A 94 -9.97 37.09 -5.76
C ARG A 94 -8.68 36.37 -5.40
N ARG A 95 -8.28 36.37 -4.13
CA ARG A 95 -7.09 35.67 -3.64
C ARG A 95 -7.16 34.15 -3.88
N ARG A 96 -8.32 33.52 -3.63
CA ARG A 96 -8.51 32.09 -3.93
C ARG A 96 -8.43 31.78 -5.42
N LEU A 97 -8.96 32.67 -6.27
CA LEU A 97 -8.88 32.53 -7.72
C LEU A 97 -7.43 32.71 -8.19
N GLN A 98 -6.72 33.73 -7.73
CA GLN A 98 -5.31 33.95 -8.03
C GLN A 98 -4.45 32.76 -7.58
N ALA A 99 -4.57 32.33 -6.32
CA ALA A 99 -3.85 31.15 -5.81
C ALA A 99 -4.16 29.87 -6.60
N ARG A 100 -5.38 29.73 -7.13
CA ARG A 100 -5.73 28.62 -8.04
C ARG A 100 -5.07 28.77 -9.40
N MET A 101 -5.05 29.98 -9.98
CA MET A 101 -4.34 30.24 -11.23
C MET A 101 -2.84 30.00 -11.05
N ASP A 102 -2.21 30.57 -10.03
CA ASP A 102 -0.79 30.39 -9.72
C ASP A 102 -0.43 28.91 -9.55
N ARG A 103 -1.31 28.14 -8.89
CA ARG A 103 -1.14 26.69 -8.76
C ARG A 103 -1.24 25.95 -10.10
N LEU A 104 -2.21 26.30 -10.94
CA LEU A 104 -2.37 25.68 -12.26
C LEU A 104 -1.20 26.04 -13.18
N GLU A 105 -0.75 27.29 -13.16
CA GLU A 105 0.44 27.75 -13.89
C GLU A 105 1.70 27.02 -13.43
N ALA A 106 1.87 26.81 -12.12
CA ALA A 106 2.99 26.02 -11.58
C ALA A 106 2.91 24.55 -12.01
N GLU A 107 1.74 23.92 -11.93
CA GLU A 107 1.54 22.53 -12.37
C GLU A 107 1.80 22.37 -13.89
N GLU A 108 1.39 23.33 -14.72
CA GLU A 108 1.69 23.33 -16.16
C GLU A 108 3.17 23.56 -16.45
N ALA A 109 3.82 24.48 -15.73
CA ALA A 109 5.26 24.71 -15.87
C ALA A 109 6.07 23.45 -15.52
N GLU A 110 5.68 22.72 -14.47
CA GLU A 110 6.28 21.45 -14.09
C GLU A 110 6.08 20.38 -15.17
N ARG A 111 4.87 20.25 -15.74
CA ARG A 111 4.61 19.31 -16.84
C ARG A 111 5.48 19.63 -18.06
N VAL A 112 5.54 20.90 -18.46
CA VAL A 112 6.39 21.34 -19.59
C VAL A 112 7.86 21.07 -19.31
N ARG A 113 8.32 21.24 -18.07
CA ARG A 113 9.69 20.92 -17.68
C ARG A 113 9.96 19.41 -17.80
N ILE A 114 9.06 18.59 -17.28
CA ILE A 114 9.15 17.13 -17.35
C ILE A 114 9.17 16.66 -18.82
N ASP A 115 8.30 17.20 -19.66
CA ASP A 115 8.25 16.87 -21.09
C ASP A 115 9.56 17.24 -21.81
N LYS A 116 10.18 18.37 -21.44
CA LYS A 116 11.49 18.78 -21.97
C LYS A 116 12.61 17.85 -21.51
N GLU A 117 12.61 17.44 -20.24
CA GLU A 117 13.60 16.50 -19.69
C GLU A 117 13.48 15.13 -20.37
N TYR A 118 12.26 14.59 -20.51
CA TYR A 118 12.03 13.34 -21.22
C TYR A 118 12.42 13.42 -22.70
N ALA A 119 12.07 14.51 -23.40
CA ALA A 119 12.46 14.70 -24.80
C ALA A 119 13.98 14.78 -24.97
N PHE A 120 14.69 15.40 -24.02
CA PHE A 120 16.14 15.46 -24.01
C PHE A 120 16.76 14.07 -23.79
N GLU A 121 16.29 13.31 -22.81
CA GLU A 121 16.76 11.94 -22.57
C GLU A 121 16.51 11.02 -23.78
N GLU A 122 15.33 11.11 -24.40
CA GLU A 122 15.00 10.31 -25.57
C GLU A 122 15.90 10.67 -26.76
N ALA A 123 16.18 11.97 -26.96
CA ALA A 123 17.13 12.42 -27.96
C ALA A 123 18.55 11.89 -27.69
N GLN A 124 19.02 11.91 -26.44
CA GLN A 124 20.31 11.35 -26.04
C GLN A 124 20.38 9.85 -26.30
N ARG A 125 19.38 9.07 -25.84
CA ARG A 125 19.32 7.62 -26.10
C ARG A 125 19.33 7.33 -27.59
N ARG A 126 18.61 8.12 -28.38
CA ARG A 126 18.63 8.00 -29.85
C ARG A 126 20.02 8.25 -30.42
N ILE A 127 20.72 9.29 -29.96
CA ILE A 127 22.09 9.60 -30.38
C ILE A 127 23.03 8.46 -30.02
N GLU A 128 22.96 7.92 -28.81
CA GLU A 128 23.77 6.79 -28.35
C GLU A 128 23.51 5.52 -29.16
N CYS A 129 22.24 5.19 -29.41
CA CYS A 129 21.88 4.06 -30.27
C CYS A 129 22.43 4.22 -31.68
N ILE A 130 22.33 5.42 -32.27
CA ILE A 130 22.89 5.71 -33.59
C ILE A 130 24.42 5.62 -33.58
N ALA A 131 25.08 6.14 -32.55
CA ALA A 131 26.53 6.08 -32.41
C ALA A 131 27.03 4.63 -32.30
N ARG A 132 26.36 3.82 -31.47
CA ARG A 132 26.64 2.38 -31.35
C ARG A 132 26.42 1.64 -32.67
N ALA A 133 25.33 1.92 -33.37
CA ALA A 133 25.05 1.34 -34.67
C ALA A 133 26.14 1.70 -35.70
N LYS A 134 26.58 2.97 -35.73
CA LYS A 134 27.70 3.42 -36.57
C LYS A 134 29.01 2.71 -36.23
N GLN A 135 29.30 2.55 -34.94
CA GLN A 135 30.51 1.84 -34.48
C GLN A 135 30.49 0.37 -34.92
N LEU A 136 29.35 -0.31 -34.77
CA LEU A 136 29.18 -1.69 -35.24
C LEU A 136 29.32 -1.80 -36.76
N GLN A 137 28.69 -0.88 -37.50
CA GLN A 137 28.81 -0.85 -38.96
C GLN A 137 30.25 -0.60 -39.41
N TYR A 138 30.98 0.29 -38.71
CA TYR A 138 32.40 0.54 -38.98
C TYR A 138 33.26 -0.67 -38.66
N ALA A 139 33.05 -1.32 -37.51
CA ALA A 139 33.73 -2.55 -37.12
C ALA A 139 33.46 -3.70 -38.10
N GLU A 140 32.28 -3.73 -38.72
CA GLU A 140 31.88 -4.73 -39.69
C GLU A 140 32.59 -4.57 -41.05
N THR A 141 33.17 -3.40 -41.33
CA THR A 141 33.91 -3.16 -42.59
C THR A 141 35.13 -4.09 -42.71
N ASP A 142 35.35 -4.64 -43.90
CA ASP A 142 36.41 -5.63 -44.14
C ASP A 142 37.81 -5.09 -43.82
N MET A 143 38.05 -3.80 -44.03
CA MET A 143 39.32 -3.16 -43.65
C MET A 143 39.57 -3.24 -42.15
N VAL A 144 38.54 -2.97 -41.33
CA VAL A 144 38.64 -3.01 -39.87
C VAL A 144 38.74 -4.45 -39.37
N LYS A 145 37.98 -5.39 -39.96
CA LYS A 145 38.13 -6.82 -39.66
C LYS A 145 39.51 -7.36 -39.98
N ASN A 146 40.06 -7.01 -41.14
CA ASN A 146 41.41 -7.38 -41.52
C ASN A 146 42.45 -6.76 -40.59
N PHE A 147 42.25 -5.50 -40.19
CA PHE A 147 43.10 -4.86 -39.18
C PHE A 147 43.00 -5.59 -37.83
N HIS A 148 41.80 -5.92 -37.36
CA HIS A 148 41.59 -6.63 -36.10
C HIS A 148 42.21 -8.03 -36.13
N SER A 149 42.11 -8.75 -37.26
CA SER A 149 42.80 -10.02 -37.46
C SER A 149 44.32 -9.89 -37.36
N LYS A 150 44.91 -8.81 -37.90
CA LYS A 150 46.35 -8.52 -37.76
C LYS A 150 46.73 -8.16 -36.34
N VAL A 151 45.89 -7.43 -35.61
CA VAL A 151 46.10 -7.11 -34.19
C VAL A 151 46.11 -8.40 -33.36
N ILE A 152 45.13 -9.29 -33.56
CA ILE A 152 45.10 -10.60 -32.91
C ILE A 152 46.36 -11.39 -33.25
N LEU A 153 46.79 -11.41 -34.51
CA LEU A 153 48.02 -12.09 -34.90
C LEU A 153 49.25 -11.50 -34.17
N PHE A 154 49.35 -10.18 -34.09
CA PHE A 154 50.43 -9.51 -33.34
C PHE A 154 50.43 -9.91 -31.86
N GLU A 155 49.27 -9.91 -31.20
CA GLU A 155 49.12 -10.36 -29.81
C GLU A 155 49.55 -11.83 -29.63
N THR A 156 49.14 -12.73 -30.55
CA THR A 156 49.55 -14.14 -30.49
C THR A 156 51.05 -14.33 -30.69
N LEU A 157 51.70 -13.52 -31.53
CA LEU A 157 53.15 -13.55 -31.71
C LEU A 157 53.87 -13.05 -30.46
N GLN A 158 53.38 -11.97 -29.84
CA GLN A 158 53.92 -11.47 -28.58
C GLN A 158 53.79 -12.50 -27.46
N GLU A 159 52.63 -13.16 -27.35
CA GLU A 159 52.44 -14.25 -26.40
C GLU A 159 53.41 -15.40 -26.66
N ARG A 160 53.63 -15.74 -27.93
CA ARG A 160 54.56 -16.81 -28.30
C ARG A 160 55.99 -16.47 -27.89
N ASP A 161 56.43 -15.23 -28.07
CA ASP A 161 57.75 -14.77 -27.65
C ASP A 161 57.90 -14.87 -26.12
N MET A 162 56.89 -14.44 -25.36
CA MET A 162 56.88 -14.60 -23.89
C MET A 162 56.96 -16.07 -23.47
N GLN A 163 56.24 -16.97 -24.13
CA GLN A 163 56.32 -18.41 -23.86
C GLN A 163 57.72 -18.97 -24.18
N LEU A 164 58.37 -18.52 -25.24
CA LEU A 164 59.73 -18.93 -25.60
C LEU A 164 60.75 -18.44 -24.58
N GLU A 165 60.62 -17.21 -24.10
CA GLU A 165 61.45 -16.66 -23.03
C GLU A 165 61.29 -17.47 -21.73
N LEU A 166 60.05 -17.74 -21.32
CA LEU A 166 59.76 -18.57 -20.16
C LEU A 166 60.39 -19.96 -20.30
N LYS A 167 60.24 -20.60 -21.47
CA LYS A 167 60.84 -21.91 -21.75
C LYS A 167 62.37 -21.87 -21.64
N LYS A 168 63.02 -20.80 -22.11
CA LYS A 168 64.48 -20.62 -21.98
C LYS A 168 64.88 -20.47 -20.51
N GLN A 169 64.13 -19.70 -19.72
CA GLN A 169 64.40 -19.52 -18.29
C GLN A 169 64.27 -20.84 -17.53
N VAL A 170 63.20 -21.60 -17.77
CA VAL A 170 62.99 -22.93 -17.17
C VAL A 170 64.13 -23.88 -17.55
N ALA A 171 64.46 -23.98 -18.84
CA ALA A 171 65.57 -24.83 -19.29
C ALA A 171 66.93 -24.41 -18.70
N GLY A 172 67.15 -23.11 -18.47
CA GLY A 172 68.33 -22.59 -17.78
C GLY A 172 68.38 -23.01 -16.31
N ALA A 173 67.24 -22.92 -15.61
CA ALA A 173 67.11 -23.36 -14.23
C ALA A 173 67.31 -24.87 -14.09
N ASP A 174 66.69 -25.67 -14.96
CA ASP A 174 66.84 -27.13 -14.97
C ASP A 174 68.31 -27.53 -15.17
N LYS A 175 69.01 -26.90 -16.12
CA LYS A 175 70.46 -27.13 -16.31
C LYS A 175 71.28 -26.78 -15.07
N ALA A 176 70.95 -25.70 -14.36
CA ALA A 176 71.64 -25.32 -13.13
C ALA A 176 71.40 -26.36 -12.01
N ILE A 177 70.17 -26.87 -11.91
CA ILE A 177 69.82 -27.95 -10.98
C ILE A 177 70.59 -29.23 -11.32
N ASP A 178 70.60 -29.64 -12.60
CA ASP A 178 71.31 -30.83 -13.08
C ASP A 178 72.82 -30.72 -12.84
N GLN A 179 73.40 -29.54 -13.08
CA GLN A 179 74.81 -29.28 -12.77
C GLN A 179 75.09 -29.40 -11.27
N GLY A 180 74.23 -28.83 -10.43
CA GLY A 180 74.32 -28.98 -8.97
C GLY A 180 74.27 -30.45 -8.54
N TYR A 181 73.35 -31.23 -9.13
CA TYR A 181 73.23 -32.66 -8.88
C TYR A 181 74.48 -33.44 -9.35
N TYR A 182 75.00 -33.14 -10.53
CA TYR A 182 76.21 -33.75 -11.08
C TYR A 182 77.43 -33.44 -10.19
N MET A 183 77.62 -32.18 -9.78
CA MET A 183 78.72 -31.79 -8.89
C MET A 183 78.66 -32.50 -7.54
N ALA A 184 77.47 -32.57 -6.93
CA ALA A 184 77.27 -33.30 -5.67
C ALA A 184 77.61 -34.78 -5.83
N THR A 185 77.13 -35.41 -6.91
CA THR A 185 77.40 -36.82 -7.21
C THR A 185 78.89 -37.09 -7.44
N CYS A 186 79.57 -36.23 -8.22
CA CYS A 186 81.01 -36.32 -8.43
C CYS A 186 81.80 -36.16 -7.13
N ALA A 187 81.40 -35.23 -6.26
CA ALA A 187 82.02 -35.04 -4.95
C ALA A 187 81.85 -36.27 -4.05
N GLU A 188 80.67 -36.89 -4.05
CA GLU A 188 80.42 -38.14 -3.32
C GLU A 188 81.28 -39.29 -3.85
N VAL A 189 81.37 -39.47 -5.17
CA VAL A 189 82.22 -40.49 -5.80
C VAL A 189 83.70 -40.25 -5.48
N ALA A 190 84.18 -39.02 -5.60
CA ALA A 190 85.56 -38.67 -5.26
C ALA A 190 85.87 -38.94 -3.77
N ALA A 191 84.93 -38.61 -2.88
CA ALA A 191 85.06 -38.92 -1.46
C ALA A 191 85.05 -40.44 -1.20
N GLY A 192 84.23 -41.20 -1.92
CA GLY A 192 84.23 -42.67 -1.92
C GLY A 192 85.59 -43.24 -2.34
N ASN A 193 86.08 -42.85 -3.51
CA ASN A 193 87.37 -43.29 -4.05
C ASN A 193 88.55 -42.97 -3.10
N LYS A 194 88.52 -41.79 -2.46
CA LYS A 194 89.55 -41.42 -1.47
C LYS A 194 89.51 -42.33 -0.24
N ARG A 195 88.32 -42.70 0.24
CA ARG A 195 88.17 -43.66 1.35
C ARG A 195 88.71 -45.03 0.96
N ASP A 196 88.39 -45.50 -0.24
CA ASP A 196 88.85 -46.80 -0.73
C ASP A 196 90.38 -46.84 -0.90
N MET A 197 90.97 -45.77 -1.45
CA MET A 197 92.43 -45.62 -1.54
C MET A 197 93.11 -45.66 -0.16
N LEU A 198 92.57 -44.95 0.83
CA LEU A 198 93.11 -44.98 2.20
C LEU A 198 93.00 -46.37 2.82
N ALA A 199 91.89 -47.07 2.61
CA ALA A 199 91.71 -48.44 3.08
C ALA A 199 92.72 -49.40 2.44
N GLU A 200 93.02 -49.26 1.15
CA GLU A 200 94.00 -50.12 0.48
C GLU A 200 95.44 -49.82 0.92
N ILE A 201 95.78 -48.55 1.16
CA ILE A 201 97.08 -48.17 1.75
C ILE A 201 97.23 -48.81 3.15
N GLU A 202 96.21 -48.74 4.00
CA GLU A 202 96.25 -49.39 5.31
C GLU A 202 96.42 -50.91 5.20
N LYS A 203 95.68 -51.55 4.31
CA LYS A 203 95.78 -52.98 4.06
C LYS A 203 97.18 -53.38 3.59
N ARG A 204 97.79 -52.59 2.70
CA ARG A 204 99.17 -52.77 2.26
C ARG A 204 100.18 -52.61 3.40
N LYS A 205 100.01 -51.60 4.27
CA LYS A 205 100.84 -51.43 5.47
C LYS A 205 100.76 -52.64 6.40
N ARG A 206 99.55 -53.15 6.64
CA ARG A 206 99.34 -54.38 7.44
C ARG A 206 100.00 -55.59 6.79
N GLY A 207 99.91 -55.75 5.47
CA GLY A 207 100.58 -56.81 4.73
C GLY A 207 102.10 -56.77 4.86
N VAL A 208 102.71 -55.60 4.72
CA VAL A 208 104.16 -55.41 4.90
C VAL A 208 104.59 -55.72 6.35
N LEU A 209 103.79 -55.28 7.34
CA LEU A 209 104.06 -55.57 8.75
C LEU A 209 104.09 -57.09 9.01
N VAL A 210 103.09 -57.82 8.50
CA VAL A 210 103.03 -59.29 8.61
C VAL A 210 104.22 -59.95 7.93
N GLN A 211 104.60 -59.50 6.73
CA GLN A 211 105.75 -60.03 6.00
C GLN A 211 107.07 -59.84 6.76
N ASN A 212 107.25 -58.67 7.39
CA ASN A 212 108.44 -58.40 8.20
C ASN A 212 108.52 -59.32 9.42
N VAL A 213 107.40 -59.54 10.11
CA VAL A 213 107.33 -60.47 11.26
C VAL A 213 107.68 -61.90 10.83
N GLN A 214 107.14 -62.37 9.71
CA GLN A 214 107.46 -63.70 9.17
C GLN A 214 108.95 -63.85 8.80
N ARG A 215 109.57 -62.79 8.28
CA ARG A 215 110.99 -62.78 7.94
C ARG A 215 111.89 -62.87 9.18
N GLU A 216 111.54 -62.19 10.26
CA GLU A 216 112.25 -62.30 11.53
C GLU A 216 112.12 -63.70 12.14
N GLN A 217 110.91 -64.28 12.15
CA GLN A 217 110.69 -65.67 12.59
C GLN A 217 111.51 -66.68 11.79
N ALA A 218 111.67 -66.49 10.48
CA ALA A 218 112.48 -67.37 9.63
C ALA A 218 113.99 -67.27 9.92
N LYS A 219 114.48 -66.07 10.28
CA LYS A 219 115.88 -65.90 10.72
C LYS A 219 116.12 -66.59 12.06
N GLU A 220 115.19 -66.44 12.99
CA GLU A 220 115.24 -67.09 14.31
C GLU A 220 115.28 -68.62 14.17
N LYS A 221 114.45 -69.19 13.30
CA LYS A 221 114.46 -70.64 13.00
C LYS A 221 115.81 -71.10 12.44
N ARG A 222 116.39 -70.40 11.46
CA ARG A 222 117.70 -70.76 10.89
C ARG A 222 118.84 -70.71 11.90
N ALA A 223 118.78 -69.78 12.86
CA ALA A 223 119.76 -69.70 13.93
C ALA A 223 119.65 -70.91 14.90
N ARG A 224 118.43 -71.41 15.11
CA ARG A 224 118.17 -72.64 15.88
C ARG A 224 118.74 -73.88 15.18
N ASP A 225 118.46 -74.04 13.89
CA ASP A 225 118.88 -75.21 13.10
C ASP A 225 120.43 -75.30 13.02
N ALA A 226 121.13 -74.16 12.87
CA ALA A 226 122.60 -74.10 12.87
C ALA A 226 123.24 -74.45 14.24
N LEU A 227 122.47 -74.41 15.33
CA LEU A 227 122.92 -74.82 16.66
C LEU A 227 122.80 -76.35 16.84
N GLU A 228 121.83 -76.97 16.17
CA GLU A 228 121.59 -78.42 16.19
C GLU A 228 122.59 -79.16 15.29
N GLU A 229 122.99 -78.57 14.16
CA GLU A 229 124.05 -79.11 13.28
C GLU A 229 125.40 -79.28 14.01
N LYS A 230 125.74 -78.34 14.91
CA LYS A 230 126.94 -78.44 15.77
C LYS A 230 126.88 -79.52 16.85
N ARG A 231 125.70 -80.12 17.10
CA ARG A 231 125.52 -81.27 18.01
C ARG A 231 125.56 -82.62 17.28
N GLY A 232 125.44 -82.63 15.96
CA GLY A 232 125.42 -83.85 15.12
C GLY A 232 126.81 -84.43 14.83
N ASP A 233 127.85 -83.60 14.72
CA ASP A 233 129.18 -84.00 14.24
C ASP A 233 130.08 -84.68 15.29
N THR A 234 129.62 -84.83 16.54
CA THR A 234 130.40 -85.42 17.65
C THR A 234 130.06 -86.89 17.97
N LEU A 235 129.19 -87.54 17.20
CA LEU A 235 128.66 -88.88 17.53
C LEU A 235 128.80 -89.93 16.42
N GLU A 236 129.50 -89.62 15.32
CA GLU A 236 129.67 -90.53 14.17
C GLU A 236 131.14 -90.92 13.97
N ASN A 237 131.81 -91.45 15.01
CA ASN A 237 133.16 -92.01 14.85
C ASN A 237 133.55 -93.07 15.89
N THR A 238 132.62 -93.98 16.22
CA THR A 238 132.93 -95.16 17.02
C THR A 238 132.22 -96.42 16.49
N LEU A 239 133.06 -97.31 15.94
CA LEU A 239 132.97 -98.79 15.96
C LEU A 239 132.39 -99.49 14.71
N LEU A 240 133.32 -99.87 13.82
CA LEU A 240 133.21 -101.03 12.94
C LEU A 240 134.42 -101.97 13.15
N THR A 241 134.26 -103.07 13.88
CA THR A 241 134.81 -104.41 13.52
C THR A 241 134.37 -105.47 14.53
N GLY A 242 133.80 -106.59 14.04
CA GLY A 242 133.72 -107.82 14.85
C GLY A 242 132.59 -108.80 14.56
N SER A 243 131.52 -108.45 13.83
CA SER A 243 130.35 -109.33 13.79
C SER A 243 129.71 -109.48 12.41
N HIS A 244 130.51 -109.81 11.40
CA HIS A 244 130.01 -110.06 10.05
C HIS A 244 129.20 -111.36 9.91
N PHE A 245 129.28 -112.26 10.89
CA PHE A 245 128.43 -113.45 10.97
C PHE A 245 127.16 -113.24 11.79
N ALA A 246 127.15 -112.37 12.82
CA ALA A 246 125.89 -111.84 13.34
C ALA A 246 125.23 -110.89 12.33
N SER A 247 125.99 -110.22 11.44
CA SER A 247 125.47 -109.34 10.39
C SER A 247 124.54 -110.07 9.40
N GLN A 248 124.65 -111.39 9.20
CA GLN A 248 123.74 -112.11 8.30
C GLN A 248 122.40 -112.49 8.96
N HIS A 249 122.39 -112.82 10.25
CA HIS A 249 121.14 -112.94 11.02
C HIS A 249 120.57 -111.57 11.39
N ALA A 250 121.42 -110.60 11.72
CA ALA A 250 121.08 -109.21 11.98
C ALA A 250 120.68 -108.45 10.71
N THR A 251 121.02 -108.89 9.50
CA THR A 251 120.48 -108.28 8.25
C THR A 251 119.08 -108.79 7.95
N LEU A 252 118.74 -110.04 8.31
CA LEU A 252 117.36 -110.55 8.23
C LEU A 252 116.47 -109.99 9.35
N GLU A 253 116.97 -109.95 10.58
CA GLU A 253 116.37 -109.23 11.69
C GLU A 253 116.29 -107.73 11.39
N ARG A 254 117.33 -107.09 10.81
CA ARG A 254 117.25 -105.70 10.32
C ARG A 254 116.25 -105.55 9.20
N LYS A 255 116.09 -106.50 8.28
CA LYS A 255 115.07 -106.41 7.23
C LYS A 255 113.66 -106.55 7.81
N ARG A 256 113.44 -107.42 8.79
CA ARG A 256 112.18 -107.52 9.54
C ARG A 256 111.95 -106.29 10.42
N ALA A 257 112.97 -105.78 11.08
CA ALA A 257 112.93 -104.55 11.88
C ALA A 257 112.80 -103.30 11.00
N GLN A 258 113.33 -103.29 9.78
CA GLN A 258 113.14 -102.23 8.78
C GLN A 258 111.74 -102.30 8.19
N GLN A 259 111.18 -103.48 7.95
CA GLN A 259 109.78 -103.62 7.55
C GLN A 259 108.82 -103.26 8.70
N ALA A 260 109.17 -103.59 9.95
CA ALA A 260 108.42 -103.17 11.13
C ALA A 260 108.55 -101.65 11.35
N ALA A 261 109.75 -101.09 11.25
CA ALA A 261 110.01 -99.66 11.34
C ALA A 261 109.33 -98.90 10.20
N PHE A 262 109.33 -99.43 8.97
CA PHE A 262 108.61 -98.85 7.84
C PHE A 262 107.10 -98.90 8.03
N ARG A 263 106.57 -99.98 8.62
CA ARG A 263 105.15 -100.05 9.00
C ARG A 263 104.81 -99.08 10.12
N GLU A 264 105.68 -98.90 11.10
CA GLU A 264 105.51 -97.90 12.16
C GLU A 264 105.66 -96.48 11.63
N ASP A 265 106.58 -96.23 10.71
CA ASP A 265 106.77 -94.94 10.04
C ASP A 265 105.59 -94.61 9.12
N LEU A 266 105.02 -95.61 8.43
CA LEU A 266 103.79 -95.44 7.66
C LEU A 266 102.60 -95.11 8.59
N LYS A 267 102.51 -95.75 9.76
CA LYS A 267 101.50 -95.40 10.79
C LYS A 267 101.74 -94.00 11.35
N LEU A 268 102.99 -93.58 11.52
CA LEU A 268 103.36 -92.23 11.97
C LEU A 268 102.96 -91.20 10.91
N GLN A 269 103.30 -91.43 9.64
CA GLN A 269 102.90 -90.58 8.52
C GLN A 269 101.38 -90.51 8.34
N GLN A 270 100.66 -91.62 8.58
CA GLN A 270 99.20 -91.64 8.60
C GLN A 270 98.65 -90.83 9.78
N ARG A 271 99.24 -90.94 10.98
CA ARG A 271 98.88 -90.11 12.13
C ARG A 271 99.16 -88.62 11.88
N ASP A 272 100.30 -88.28 11.30
CA ASP A 272 100.67 -86.90 10.95
C ASP A 272 99.81 -86.34 9.82
N ALA A 273 99.37 -87.18 8.87
CA ALA A 273 98.42 -86.79 7.84
C ALA A 273 97.03 -86.51 8.43
N VAL A 274 96.57 -87.36 9.36
CA VAL A 274 95.31 -87.15 10.11
C VAL A 274 95.41 -85.89 10.96
N GLN A 275 96.50 -85.68 11.70
CA GLN A 275 96.70 -84.47 12.51
C GLN A 275 96.76 -83.20 11.67
N ARG A 276 97.39 -83.23 10.48
CA ARG A 276 97.36 -82.10 9.55
C ARG A 276 95.98 -81.85 8.96
N ALA A 277 95.22 -82.89 8.66
CA ALA A 277 93.83 -82.78 8.21
C ALA A 277 92.92 -82.23 9.31
N GLU A 278 93.08 -82.68 10.55
CA GLU A 278 92.36 -82.17 11.73
C GLU A 278 92.73 -80.72 12.04
N ALA A 279 94.01 -80.36 11.95
CA ALA A 279 94.46 -78.97 12.12
C ALA A 279 93.91 -78.05 11.02
N ALA A 280 93.90 -78.52 9.75
CA ALA A 280 93.30 -77.78 8.64
C ALA A 280 91.78 -77.62 8.81
N ALA A 281 91.07 -78.66 9.25
CA ALA A 281 89.64 -78.61 9.56
C ALA A 281 89.34 -77.68 10.75
N ALA A 282 90.19 -77.66 11.78
CA ALA A 282 90.06 -76.75 12.91
C ALA A 282 90.30 -75.29 12.50
N GLU A 283 91.27 -75.01 11.62
CA GLU A 283 91.47 -73.67 11.06
C GLU A 283 90.29 -73.22 10.19
N GLU A 284 89.73 -74.12 9.37
CA GLU A 284 88.57 -73.82 8.54
C GLU A 284 87.32 -73.54 9.40
N ALA A 285 87.10 -74.33 10.45
CA ALA A 285 86.08 -74.06 11.46
C ALA A 285 86.29 -72.72 12.17
N ALA A 286 87.54 -72.36 12.50
CA ALA A 286 87.87 -71.06 13.10
C ALA A 286 87.59 -69.89 12.13
N ARG A 287 87.88 -70.05 10.84
CA ARG A 287 87.56 -69.06 9.80
C ARG A 287 86.05 -68.94 9.58
N ALA A 288 85.32 -70.04 9.58
CA ALA A 288 83.86 -70.05 9.50
C ALA A 288 83.22 -69.33 10.70
N ASN A 289 83.68 -69.62 11.91
CA ASN A 289 83.26 -68.92 13.13
C ASN A 289 83.59 -67.42 13.10
N ALA A 290 84.75 -67.03 12.55
CA ALA A 290 85.10 -65.63 12.37
C ALA A 290 84.21 -64.92 11.33
N ALA A 291 83.87 -65.61 10.23
CA ALA A 291 82.94 -65.12 9.23
C ALA A 291 81.54 -64.91 9.81
N GLU A 292 81.05 -65.86 10.61
CA GLU A 292 79.75 -65.75 11.28
C GLU A 292 79.71 -64.57 12.27
N LYS A 293 80.76 -64.39 13.08
CA LYS A 293 80.92 -63.23 13.97
C LYS A 293 80.94 -61.90 13.19
N TRP A 294 81.52 -61.87 12.00
CA TRP A 294 81.51 -60.69 11.14
C TRP A 294 80.12 -60.42 10.54
N VAL A 295 79.44 -61.46 10.06
CA VAL A 295 78.07 -61.38 9.52
C VAL A 295 77.09 -60.90 10.59
N THR A 296 77.14 -61.46 11.80
CA THR A 296 76.30 -61.04 12.93
C THR A 296 76.56 -59.59 13.32
N ARG A 297 77.82 -59.16 13.40
CA ARG A 297 78.17 -57.73 13.61
C ARG A 297 77.62 -56.82 12.52
N LYS A 298 77.70 -57.23 11.25
CA LYS A 298 77.16 -56.45 10.12
C LYS A 298 75.64 -56.39 10.15
N LYS A 299 74.96 -57.49 10.46
CA LYS A 299 73.50 -57.52 10.68
C LYS A 299 73.08 -56.53 11.78
N LEU A 300 73.80 -56.52 12.91
CA LEU A 300 73.56 -55.56 13.99
C LEU A 300 73.79 -54.10 13.55
N GLN A 301 74.85 -53.83 12.79
CA GLN A 301 75.14 -52.49 12.27
C GLN A 301 74.02 -51.99 11.33
N VAL A 302 73.53 -52.86 10.44
CA VAL A 302 72.41 -52.54 9.54
C VAL A 302 71.11 -52.35 10.33
N ALA A 303 70.85 -53.18 11.34
CA ALA A 303 69.69 -53.04 12.21
C ALA A 303 69.69 -51.69 12.94
N LYS A 304 70.83 -51.30 13.54
CA LYS A 304 70.99 -50.01 14.22
C LYS A 304 70.83 -48.82 13.27
N LYS A 305 71.33 -48.93 12.03
CA LYS A 305 71.12 -47.89 10.99
C LYS A 305 69.63 -47.76 10.63
N LYS A 306 68.91 -48.88 10.46
CA LYS A 306 67.47 -48.89 10.19
C LYS A 306 66.67 -48.28 11.34
N GLU A 307 67.05 -48.55 12.59
CA GLU A 307 66.41 -47.96 13.77
C GLU A 307 66.60 -46.44 13.82
N MET A 308 67.83 -45.95 13.62
CA MET A 308 68.12 -44.52 13.51
C MET A 308 67.37 -43.83 12.37
N GLU A 309 67.27 -44.48 11.20
CA GLU A 309 66.47 -43.98 10.08
C GLU A 309 64.97 -43.95 10.40
N ARG A 310 64.44 -44.96 11.10
CA ARG A 310 63.05 -44.98 11.57
C ARG A 310 62.78 -43.83 12.54
N GLU A 311 63.68 -43.58 13.50
CA GLU A 311 63.55 -42.45 14.42
C GLU A 311 63.62 -41.11 13.70
N CYS A 312 64.54 -40.94 12.75
CA CYS A 312 64.63 -39.73 11.94
C CYS A 312 63.34 -39.51 11.13
N ARG A 313 62.81 -40.57 10.49
CA ARG A 313 61.53 -40.50 9.78
C ARG A 313 60.37 -40.20 10.73
N ALA A 314 60.34 -40.81 11.92
CA ALA A 314 59.31 -40.54 12.92
C ALA A 314 59.36 -39.07 13.41
N LYS A 315 60.55 -38.53 13.68
CA LYS A 315 60.76 -37.12 14.03
C LYS A 315 60.34 -36.19 12.88
N ALA A 316 60.67 -36.54 11.64
CA ALA A 316 60.24 -35.78 10.45
C ALA A 316 58.71 -35.81 10.27
N MET A 317 58.07 -36.97 10.49
CA MET A 317 56.62 -37.09 10.45
C MET A 317 55.95 -36.29 11.56
N LYS A 318 56.48 -36.30 12.78
CA LYS A 318 56.00 -35.45 13.87
C LYS A 318 56.10 -33.96 13.53
N ARG A 319 57.20 -33.52 12.93
CA ARG A 319 57.33 -32.11 12.46
C ARG A 319 56.32 -31.77 11.37
N LYS A 320 56.06 -32.68 10.43
CA LYS A 320 55.01 -32.50 9.41
C LYS A 320 53.61 -32.45 10.04
N GLN A 321 53.33 -33.30 11.03
CA GLN A 321 52.08 -33.29 11.77
C GLN A 321 51.89 -31.97 12.51
N GLN A 322 52.88 -31.52 13.27
CA GLN A 322 52.85 -30.23 13.97
C GLN A 322 52.62 -29.06 13.01
N SER A 323 53.34 -29.03 11.88
CA SER A 323 53.12 -28.00 10.86
C SER A 323 51.72 -28.08 10.23
N GLY A 324 51.16 -29.28 10.06
CA GLY A 324 49.80 -29.49 9.58
C GLY A 324 48.74 -29.07 10.60
N GLU A 325 48.94 -29.37 11.87
CA GLU A 325 48.08 -28.96 12.98
C GLU A 325 48.07 -27.43 13.15
N GLU A 326 49.24 -26.78 13.08
CA GLU A 326 49.34 -25.32 13.10
C GLU A 326 48.63 -24.66 11.90
N ALA A 327 48.77 -25.25 10.70
CA ALA A 327 48.08 -24.77 9.51
C ALA A 327 46.56 -24.95 9.64
N ALA A 328 46.09 -26.10 10.15
CA ALA A 328 44.67 -26.35 10.41
C ALA A 328 44.11 -25.38 11.46
N ARG A 329 44.88 -25.09 12.53
CA ARG A 329 44.47 -24.13 13.56
C ARG A 329 44.32 -22.71 12.99
N LYS A 330 45.28 -22.26 12.17
CA LYS A 330 45.20 -20.96 11.49
C LYS A 330 44.03 -20.88 10.52
N ALA A 331 43.72 -21.97 9.81
CA ALA A 331 42.55 -22.04 8.93
C ALA A 331 41.25 -21.93 9.73
N GLN A 332 41.12 -22.66 10.84
CA GLN A 332 39.97 -22.57 11.75
C GLN A 332 39.82 -21.18 12.37
N GLU A 333 40.92 -20.54 12.79
CA GLU A 333 40.90 -19.16 13.31
C GLU A 333 40.46 -18.15 12.23
N ALA A 334 40.87 -18.35 10.97
CA ALA A 334 40.45 -17.51 9.85
C ALA A 334 38.96 -17.70 9.51
N GLU A 335 38.48 -18.95 9.47
CA GLU A 335 37.06 -19.27 9.28
C GLU A 335 36.21 -18.69 10.42
N ALA A 336 36.60 -18.88 11.68
CA ALA A 336 35.90 -18.31 12.83
C ALA A 336 35.85 -16.78 12.79
N ARG A 337 36.90 -16.12 12.27
CA ARG A 337 36.92 -14.66 12.09
C ARG A 337 35.96 -14.20 10.99
N ILE A 338 35.86 -14.95 9.90
CA ILE A 338 34.91 -14.69 8.82
C ILE A 338 33.49 -14.89 9.34
N ASP A 339 33.22 -15.99 10.04
CA ASP A 339 31.91 -16.29 10.61
C ASP A 339 31.48 -15.23 11.62
N ALA A 340 32.38 -14.78 12.50
CA ALA A 340 32.10 -13.69 13.43
C ALA A 340 31.79 -12.37 12.70
N ALA A 341 32.48 -12.07 11.59
CA ALA A 341 32.20 -10.90 10.77
C ALA A 341 30.84 -11.02 10.06
N VAL A 342 30.48 -12.21 9.55
CA VAL A 342 29.18 -12.48 8.94
C VAL A 342 28.06 -12.34 9.96
N VAL A 343 28.20 -12.92 11.16
CA VAL A 343 27.21 -12.78 12.25
C VAL A 343 27.01 -11.32 12.64
N LYS A 344 28.10 -10.56 12.78
CA LYS A 344 28.02 -9.11 13.08
C LYS A 344 27.31 -8.34 11.96
N ALA A 345 27.63 -8.62 10.69
CA ALA A 345 26.97 -8.00 9.55
C ALA A 345 25.47 -8.36 9.47
N MET A 346 25.10 -9.60 9.80
CA MET A 346 23.71 -10.03 9.90
C MET A 346 22.97 -9.31 11.02
N GLN A 347 23.57 -9.16 12.20
CA GLN A 347 22.98 -8.41 13.31
C GLN A 347 22.81 -6.92 12.96
N GLU A 348 23.80 -6.29 12.34
CA GLU A 348 23.68 -4.90 11.88
C GLU A 348 22.57 -4.73 10.84
N ARG A 349 22.44 -5.68 9.92
CA ARG A 349 21.35 -5.71 8.94
C ARG A 349 20.00 -5.88 9.61
N GLU A 350 19.87 -6.82 10.54
CA GLU A 350 18.63 -7.09 11.26
C GLU A 350 18.21 -5.88 12.12
N VAL A 351 19.15 -5.20 12.78
CA VAL A 351 18.88 -3.95 13.52
C VAL A 351 18.41 -2.85 12.57
N ARG A 352 19.01 -2.71 11.37
CA ARG A 352 18.55 -1.75 10.35
C ARG A 352 17.16 -2.09 9.84
N GLU A 353 16.87 -3.36 9.57
CA GLU A 353 15.56 -3.83 9.14
C GLU A 353 14.51 -3.63 10.24
N GLN A 354 14.83 -3.92 11.50
CA GLN A 354 13.95 -3.64 12.64
C GLN A 354 13.72 -2.14 12.84
N ALA A 355 14.74 -1.29 12.65
CA ALA A 355 14.58 0.16 12.69
C ALA A 355 13.66 0.65 11.57
N LEU A 356 13.84 0.16 10.34
CA LEU A 356 12.95 0.46 9.22
C LEU A 356 11.52 -0.01 9.52
N GLN A 357 11.33 -1.24 9.97
CA GLN A 357 10.02 -1.78 10.36
C GLN A 357 9.36 -0.94 11.46
N ARG A 358 10.11 -0.50 12.48
CA ARG A 358 9.59 0.41 13.52
C ARG A 358 9.18 1.76 12.95
N THR A 359 9.96 2.34 12.02
CA THR A 359 9.58 3.60 11.38
C THR A 359 8.37 3.45 10.47
N GLU A 360 8.26 2.35 9.73
CA GLU A 360 7.09 2.04 8.90
C GLU A 360 5.86 1.76 9.75
N ALA A 361 6.00 1.00 10.84
CA ALA A 361 4.93 0.76 11.81
C ALA A 361 4.48 2.07 12.46
N ALA A 362 5.40 2.97 12.83
CA ALA A 362 5.06 4.28 13.37
C ALA A 362 4.36 5.18 12.33
N LYS A 363 4.78 5.12 11.05
CA LYS A 363 4.08 5.82 9.95
C LYS A 363 2.69 5.25 9.71
N ARG A 364 2.53 3.93 9.73
CA ARG A 364 1.23 3.25 9.62
C ARG A 364 0.32 3.56 10.80
N TRP A 365 0.87 3.61 12.00
CA TRP A 365 0.16 4.00 13.21
C TRP A 365 -0.35 5.44 13.10
N LYS A 366 0.52 6.40 12.78
CA LYS A 366 0.14 7.81 12.57
C LYS A 366 -0.91 7.96 11.46
N ALA A 367 -0.72 7.30 10.32
CA ALA A 367 -1.71 7.31 9.25
C ALA A 367 -3.07 6.71 9.69
N GLY A 368 -3.05 5.70 10.56
CA GLY A 368 -4.25 5.13 11.17
C GLY A 368 -4.93 6.10 12.16
N GLU A 369 -4.15 6.81 12.97
CA GLU A 369 -4.64 7.87 13.87
C GLU A 369 -5.26 9.02 13.08
N ASP A 370 -4.57 9.54 12.06
CA ASP A 370 -5.05 10.62 11.18
C ASP A 370 -6.35 10.21 10.47
N LEU A 371 -6.44 8.95 10.01
CA LEU A 371 -7.64 8.41 9.39
C LEU A 371 -8.80 8.29 10.41
N ALA A 372 -8.51 7.85 11.62
CA ALA A 372 -9.51 7.75 12.68
C ALA A 372 -10.01 9.13 13.12
N GLU A 373 -9.13 10.12 13.22
CA GLU A 373 -9.47 11.50 13.52
C GLU A 373 -10.32 12.11 12.39
N SER A 374 -9.90 11.95 11.13
CA SER A 374 -10.68 12.39 9.98
C SER A 374 -12.06 11.72 9.92
N TYR A 375 -12.17 10.44 10.33
CA TYR A 375 -13.45 9.74 10.38
C TYR A 375 -14.35 10.27 11.50
N ARG A 376 -13.81 10.48 12.71
CA ARG A 376 -14.54 11.10 13.83
C ARG A 376 -15.04 12.49 13.45
N ASP A 377 -14.20 13.29 12.82
CA ASP A 377 -14.55 14.61 12.29
C ASP A 377 -15.68 14.54 11.28
N HIS A 378 -15.60 13.61 10.33
CA HIS A 378 -16.64 13.41 9.33
C HIS A 378 -17.98 13.02 9.97
N VAL A 379 -17.98 12.08 10.92
CA VAL A 379 -19.17 11.67 11.66
C VAL A 379 -19.75 12.84 12.45
N ASN A 380 -18.92 13.59 13.18
CA ASN A 380 -19.36 14.76 13.95
C ASN A 380 -19.98 15.84 13.05
N ARG A 381 -19.38 16.12 11.87
CA ARG A 381 -19.95 17.06 10.90
C ARG A 381 -21.27 16.56 10.33
N ALA A 382 -21.39 15.27 10.04
CA ALA A 382 -22.62 14.66 9.55
C ALA A 382 -23.74 14.69 10.62
N GLU A 383 -23.41 14.42 11.88
CA GLU A 383 -24.34 14.54 13.00
C GLU A 383 -24.78 15.99 13.24
N ALA A 384 -23.84 16.96 13.20
CA ALA A 384 -24.16 18.38 13.31
C ALA A 384 -25.07 18.84 12.15
N ALA A 385 -24.80 18.41 10.92
CA ALA A 385 -25.65 18.70 9.77
C ALA A 385 -27.05 18.07 9.90
N ASN A 386 -27.15 16.84 10.41
CA ASN A 386 -28.44 16.21 10.67
C ASN A 386 -29.21 16.93 11.78
N LYS A 387 -28.55 17.35 12.86
CA LYS A 387 -29.18 18.15 13.93
C LYS A 387 -29.68 19.49 13.40
N ALA A 388 -28.86 20.20 12.62
CA ALA A 388 -29.28 21.44 11.97
C ALA A 388 -30.48 21.22 11.04
N ARG A 389 -30.49 20.14 10.25
CA ARG A 389 -31.64 19.79 9.39
C ARG A 389 -32.91 19.52 10.19
N ILE A 390 -32.81 18.79 11.31
CA ILE A 390 -33.94 18.53 12.21
C ILE A 390 -34.44 19.84 12.84
N GLU A 391 -33.54 20.73 13.26
CA GLU A 391 -33.87 22.04 13.83
C GLU A 391 -34.55 22.95 12.80
N ASP A 392 -34.06 22.97 11.56
CA ASP A 392 -34.65 23.67 10.43
C ASP A 392 -36.04 23.12 10.11
N GLU A 393 -36.18 21.79 9.98
CA GLU A 393 -37.46 21.10 9.77
C GLU A 393 -38.45 21.45 10.88
N ALA A 394 -38.02 21.43 12.15
CA ALA A 394 -38.83 21.81 13.30
C ALA A 394 -39.19 23.32 13.30
N ALA A 395 -38.29 24.20 12.85
CA ALA A 395 -38.58 25.62 12.68
C ALA A 395 -39.63 25.86 11.59
N THR A 396 -39.51 25.18 10.44
CA THR A 396 -40.55 25.21 9.39
C THR A 396 -41.89 24.69 9.89
N LEU A 397 -41.92 23.56 10.60
CA LEU A 397 -43.15 23.00 11.17
C LEU A 397 -43.81 23.98 12.16
N ARG A 398 -43.02 24.63 13.02
CA ARG A 398 -43.52 25.70 13.90
C ARG A 398 -44.10 26.87 13.11
N GLY A 399 -43.47 27.25 12.00
CA GLY A 399 -44.00 28.25 11.08
C GLY A 399 -45.36 27.85 10.48
N TYR A 400 -45.49 26.61 10.00
CA TYR A 400 -46.75 26.09 9.45
C TYR A 400 -47.87 26.07 10.50
N LEU A 401 -47.60 25.60 11.71
CA LEU A 401 -48.58 25.58 12.80
C LEU A 401 -49.02 26.99 13.21
N ALA A 402 -48.11 27.95 13.22
CA ALA A 402 -48.44 29.35 13.49
C ALA A 402 -49.38 29.91 12.42
N ILE A 403 -49.09 29.68 11.13
CA ILE A 403 -49.96 30.09 10.01
C ILE A 403 -51.33 29.43 10.14
N GLU A 404 -51.38 28.11 10.37
CA GLU A 404 -52.64 27.38 10.50
C GLU A 404 -53.49 27.94 11.66
N SER A 405 -52.89 28.15 12.84
CA SER A 405 -53.59 28.73 13.98
C SER A 405 -54.14 30.14 13.70
N ALA A 406 -53.38 30.98 12.99
CA ALA A 406 -53.82 32.31 12.57
C ALA A 406 -54.99 32.23 11.57
N THR A 407 -54.93 31.33 10.59
CA THR A 407 -56.03 31.14 9.62
C THR A 407 -57.30 30.60 10.28
N LEU A 408 -57.17 29.72 11.28
CA LEU A 408 -58.31 29.23 12.06
C LEU A 408 -58.93 30.34 12.91
N ALA A 409 -58.11 31.21 13.52
CA ALA A 409 -58.59 32.39 14.25
C ALA A 409 -59.32 33.38 13.31
N GLU A 410 -58.78 33.62 12.12
CA GLU A 410 -59.43 34.46 11.11
C GLU A 410 -60.77 33.85 10.63
N ARG A 411 -60.83 32.53 10.44
CA ARG A 411 -62.10 31.85 10.11
C ARG A 411 -63.13 31.99 11.24
N ARG A 412 -62.71 31.85 12.51
CA ARG A 412 -63.60 32.03 13.67
C ARG A 412 -64.17 33.44 13.73
N THR A 413 -63.32 34.46 13.61
CA THR A 413 -63.76 35.87 13.60
C THR A 413 -64.71 36.17 12.44
N LYS A 414 -64.43 35.67 11.22
CA LYS A 414 -65.35 35.79 10.09
C LYS A 414 -66.71 35.13 10.34
N VAL A 415 -66.74 33.95 10.96
CA VAL A 415 -67.98 33.26 11.32
C VAL A 415 -68.75 34.04 12.38
N GLU A 416 -68.05 34.58 13.39
CA GLU A 416 -68.66 35.42 14.43
C GLU A 416 -69.22 36.73 13.87
N ASP A 417 -68.48 37.40 13.00
CA ASP A 417 -68.95 38.60 12.30
C ASP A 417 -70.15 38.31 11.39
N ALA A 418 -70.13 37.19 10.65
CA ALA A 418 -71.27 36.76 9.85
C ALA A 418 -72.49 36.44 10.73
N ARG A 419 -72.27 35.82 11.90
CA ARG A 419 -73.34 35.56 12.88
C ARG A 419 -73.88 36.85 13.48
N ARG A 420 -73.02 37.84 13.77
CA ARG A 420 -73.43 39.16 14.28
C ARG A 420 -74.27 39.89 13.24
N LYS A 421 -73.78 40.01 11.99
CA LYS A 421 -74.53 40.60 10.88
C LYS A 421 -75.85 39.88 10.61
N GLY A 422 -75.87 38.55 10.72
CA GLY A 422 -77.08 37.75 10.60
C GLY A 422 -78.11 38.06 11.70
N LYS A 423 -77.67 38.26 12.95
CA LYS A 423 -78.53 38.69 14.05
C LYS A 423 -79.05 40.12 13.85
N GLU A 424 -78.19 41.06 13.48
CA GLU A 424 -78.57 42.45 13.17
C GLU A 424 -79.64 42.49 12.07
N LEU A 425 -79.49 41.67 11.02
CA LEU A 425 -80.49 41.54 9.96
C LEU A 425 -81.81 40.94 10.48
N GLN A 426 -81.75 39.89 11.30
CA GLN A 426 -82.94 39.30 11.93
C GLN A 426 -83.67 40.32 12.81
N GLU A 427 -82.95 41.08 13.62
CA GLU A 427 -83.49 42.13 14.48
C GLU A 427 -84.16 43.23 13.64
N SER A 428 -83.52 43.66 12.55
CA SER A 428 -84.14 44.61 11.61
C SER A 428 -85.42 44.06 10.98
N HIS A 429 -85.45 42.78 10.59
CA HIS A 429 -86.63 42.17 10.00
C HIS A 429 -87.78 42.02 11.02
N VAL A 430 -87.46 41.66 12.27
CA VAL A 430 -88.44 41.64 13.36
C VAL A 430 -89.00 43.04 13.64
N HIS A 431 -88.14 44.07 13.59
CA HIS A 431 -88.57 45.46 13.72
C HIS A 431 -89.52 45.86 12.58
N ASP A 432 -89.18 45.56 11.33
CA ASP A 432 -90.01 45.84 10.16
C ASP A 432 -91.34 45.09 10.23
N MET A 433 -91.33 43.82 10.65
CA MET A 433 -92.54 43.03 10.88
C MET A 433 -93.43 43.68 11.95
N ALA A 434 -92.85 44.15 13.06
CA ALA A 434 -93.58 44.84 14.11
C ALA A 434 -94.19 46.16 13.59
N GLN A 435 -93.44 46.93 12.81
CA GLN A 435 -93.94 48.14 12.13
C GLN A 435 -95.09 47.82 11.17
N HIS A 436 -94.96 46.77 10.36
CA HIS A 436 -96.03 46.32 9.46
C HIS A 436 -97.28 45.86 10.23
N ILE A 437 -97.13 45.18 11.36
CA ILE A 437 -98.25 44.79 12.23
C ILE A 437 -98.95 46.04 12.78
N LEU A 438 -98.20 47.02 13.30
CA LEU A 438 -98.74 48.28 13.80
C LEU A 438 -99.49 49.05 12.70
N ASN A 439 -98.89 49.16 11.52
CA ASN A 439 -99.52 49.79 10.36
C ASN A 439 -100.79 49.06 9.94
N ARG A 440 -100.80 47.73 9.93
CA ARG A 440 -101.98 46.93 9.61
C ARG A 440 -103.08 47.10 10.66
N GLN A 441 -102.73 47.17 11.94
CA GLN A 441 -103.67 47.47 13.01
C GLN A 441 -104.27 48.88 12.85
N ALA A 442 -103.47 49.87 12.48
CA ALA A 442 -103.96 51.21 12.19
C ALA A 442 -104.92 51.24 11.00
N VAL A 443 -104.63 50.51 9.92
CA VAL A 443 -105.53 50.38 8.76
C VAL A 443 -106.86 49.72 9.17
N VAL A 444 -106.82 48.65 9.96
CA VAL A 444 -108.04 47.98 10.45
C VAL A 444 -108.84 48.90 11.38
N GLN A 445 -108.17 49.65 12.27
CA GLN A 445 -108.85 50.61 13.14
C GLN A 445 -109.51 51.74 12.34
N ASN A 446 -108.85 52.22 11.28
CA ASN A 446 -109.43 53.22 10.39
C ASN A 446 -110.61 52.64 9.60
N SER A 447 -110.51 51.42 9.06
CA SER A 447 -111.62 50.80 8.34
C SER A 447 -112.82 50.50 9.26
N LEU A 448 -112.57 50.17 10.54
CA LEU A 448 -113.62 50.02 11.54
C LEU A 448 -114.31 51.35 11.87
N LYS A 449 -113.54 52.45 11.96
CA LYS A 449 -114.09 53.81 12.15
C LYS A 449 -114.94 54.23 10.94
N GLU A 450 -114.43 54.06 9.72
CA GLU A 450 -115.15 54.33 8.49
C GLU A 450 -116.43 53.49 8.37
N ALA A 451 -116.37 52.19 8.72
CA ALA A 451 -117.55 51.33 8.74
C ALA A 451 -118.57 51.75 9.81
N ALA A 452 -118.12 52.21 10.98
CA ALA A 452 -119.01 52.73 12.02
C ALA A 452 -119.66 54.06 11.61
N GLU A 453 -118.91 54.96 10.97
CA GLU A 453 -119.43 56.20 10.38
C GLU A 453 -120.45 55.90 9.28
N LEU A 454 -120.16 54.95 8.38
CA LEU A 454 -121.10 54.50 7.35
C LEU A 454 -122.37 53.87 7.96
N ALA A 455 -122.23 53.05 9.01
CA ALA A 455 -123.37 52.46 9.69
C ALA A 455 -124.22 53.53 10.40
N SER A 456 -123.59 54.53 11.01
CA SER A 456 -124.29 55.66 11.64
C SER A 456 -125.02 56.54 10.63
N THR A 457 -124.44 56.79 9.45
CA THR A 457 -125.08 57.54 8.37
C THR A 457 -126.27 56.76 7.82
N GLN A 458 -126.12 55.46 7.56
CA GLN A 458 -127.24 54.58 7.17
C GLN A 458 -128.34 54.56 8.22
N GLN A 459 -128.00 54.50 9.52
CA GLN A 459 -128.99 54.52 10.58
C GLN A 459 -129.73 55.88 10.65
N ASN A 460 -129.01 56.99 10.42
CA ASN A 460 -129.61 58.32 10.34
C ASN A 460 -130.53 58.44 9.12
N GLU A 461 -130.11 57.96 7.94
CA GLU A 461 -130.95 57.92 6.73
C GLU A 461 -132.22 57.08 6.93
N LEU A 462 -132.11 55.92 7.59
CA LEU A 462 -133.26 55.08 7.94
C LEU A 462 -134.18 55.79 8.95
N ASN A 463 -133.61 56.48 9.93
CA ASN A 463 -134.39 57.26 10.89
C ASN A 463 -135.12 58.42 10.20
N ASP A 464 -134.46 59.14 9.30
CA ASP A 464 -135.06 60.23 8.51
C ASP A 464 -136.19 59.70 7.63
N LEU A 465 -135.98 58.56 6.96
CA LEU A 465 -137.01 57.88 6.18
C LEU A 465 -138.20 57.46 7.05
N HIS A 466 -137.95 56.87 8.23
CA HIS A 466 -139.01 56.50 9.17
C HIS A 466 -139.80 57.73 9.67
N THR A 467 -139.10 58.85 9.90
CA THR A 467 -139.72 60.11 10.30
C THR A 467 -140.60 60.66 9.18
N TYR A 468 -140.13 60.59 7.94
CA TYR A 468 -140.90 60.93 6.75
C TYR A 468 -142.12 60.02 6.57
N MET A 469 -141.98 58.70 6.70
CA MET A 469 -143.09 57.74 6.63
C MET A 469 -144.15 58.00 7.70
N ARG A 470 -143.74 58.34 8.94
CA ARG A 470 -144.66 58.75 10.01
C ARG A 470 -145.36 60.07 9.73
N SER A 471 -144.67 61.04 9.11
CA SER A 471 -145.28 62.31 8.71
C SER A 471 -146.37 62.09 7.66
N LEU A 472 -146.10 61.26 6.63
CA LEU A 472 -147.07 60.88 5.60
C LEU A 472 -148.29 60.14 6.20
N ALA A 473 -148.08 59.27 7.17
CA ALA A 473 -149.17 58.55 7.84
C ALA A 473 -150.13 59.47 8.62
N ASN A 474 -149.66 60.64 9.06
CA ASN A 474 -150.44 61.61 9.84
C ASN A 474 -151.21 62.63 9.00
N GLU A 475 -150.96 62.70 7.69
CA GLU A 475 -151.71 63.56 6.78
C GLU A 475 -153.21 63.17 6.74
N PRO A 476 -154.14 64.13 6.64
CA PRO A 476 -155.57 63.88 6.84
C PRO A 476 -156.18 62.92 5.82
N TRP A 477 -155.60 62.80 4.62
CA TRP A 477 -156.04 61.87 3.59
C TRP A 477 -155.59 60.42 3.84
N ALA A 478 -154.53 60.20 4.61
CA ALA A 478 -153.92 58.87 4.82
C ALA A 478 -154.49 58.13 6.05
N LYS A 479 -155.04 58.86 7.04
CA LYS A 479 -155.63 58.29 8.27
C LYS A 479 -156.72 57.21 8.06
N PRO A 480 -157.67 57.33 7.12
CA PRO A 480 -158.68 56.29 6.93
C PRO A 480 -158.16 55.04 6.20
N ASN A 481 -156.94 55.05 5.64
CA ASN A 481 -156.40 53.91 4.90
C ASN A 481 -155.63 52.96 5.82
N THR A 482 -156.36 52.00 6.39
CA THR A 482 -155.81 50.98 7.31
C THR A 482 -154.66 50.17 6.71
N ARG A 483 -154.61 49.99 5.39
CA ARG A 483 -153.54 49.22 4.74
C ARG A 483 -152.21 49.97 4.73
N LEU A 484 -152.26 51.30 4.63
CA LEU A 484 -151.08 52.16 4.68
C LEU A 484 -150.53 52.27 6.11
N GLN A 485 -151.43 52.39 7.10
CA GLN A 485 -151.07 52.40 8.53
C GLN A 485 -150.33 51.11 8.92
N LEU A 486 -150.86 49.94 8.55
CA LEU A 486 -150.20 48.65 8.82
C LEU A 486 -148.82 48.52 8.17
N TYR A 487 -148.61 49.10 6.97
CA TYR A 487 -147.32 49.06 6.29
C TYR A 487 -146.28 49.95 6.99
N VAL A 488 -146.67 51.17 7.38
CA VAL A 488 -145.79 52.08 8.13
C VAL A 488 -145.47 51.52 9.51
N ASP A 489 -146.42 50.90 10.19
CA ASP A 489 -146.18 50.26 11.48
C ASP A 489 -145.30 49.01 11.35
N ALA A 490 -145.46 48.21 10.29
CA ALA A 490 -144.64 47.03 10.04
C ALA A 490 -143.17 47.37 9.71
N GLU A 491 -142.90 48.46 8.98
CA GLU A 491 -141.52 48.87 8.66
C GLU A 491 -140.87 49.72 9.75
N THR A 492 -141.64 50.47 10.54
CA THR A 492 -141.09 51.25 11.66
C THR A 492 -140.98 50.47 12.97
N ALA A 493 -141.51 49.25 13.05
CA ALA A 493 -141.32 48.35 14.17
C ALA A 493 -139.86 47.85 14.22
N PRO A 494 -139.17 47.93 15.38
CA PRO A 494 -137.80 47.46 15.51
C PRO A 494 -137.74 45.95 15.26
N LYS A 495 -137.14 45.54 14.12
CA LYS A 495 -136.87 44.13 13.80
C LYS A 495 -135.82 43.63 14.79
N ILE A 496 -136.23 42.78 15.74
CA ILE A 496 -135.36 42.10 16.71
C ILE A 496 -134.48 41.11 15.93
N THR A 497 -133.30 41.55 15.48
CA THR A 497 -132.28 40.67 14.90
C THR A 497 -131.57 39.93 16.04
N GLY A 498 -131.95 38.67 16.26
CA GLY A 498 -131.23 37.77 17.16
C GLY A 498 -129.82 37.44 16.64
N PRO A 499 -128.82 37.26 17.53
CA PRO A 499 -127.44 37.02 17.13
C PRO A 499 -127.27 35.66 16.45
N THR A 500 -126.80 35.68 15.20
CA THR A 500 -126.49 34.48 14.42
C THR A 500 -125.16 33.87 14.91
N SER A 501 -125.27 32.64 15.42
CA SER A 501 -124.25 31.63 15.70
C SER A 501 -122.83 31.87 15.17
N ALA A 502 -121.87 31.95 16.11
CA ALA A 502 -120.45 31.79 15.87
C ALA A 502 -120.10 30.37 15.36
N PHE A 503 -119.32 30.27 14.29
CA PHE A 503 -118.64 29.04 13.88
C PHE A 503 -117.27 28.95 14.59
N PRO A 504 -116.88 27.79 15.15
CA PRO A 504 -115.56 27.60 15.73
C PRO A 504 -114.48 27.42 14.63
N PRO A 505 -113.26 27.94 14.81
CA PRO A 505 -112.17 27.75 13.86
C PRO A 505 -111.70 26.30 13.84
N GLY A 506 -111.76 25.70 12.66
CA GLY A 506 -111.39 24.31 12.39
C GLY A 506 -109.88 24.07 12.41
N ASP A 507 -109.58 22.84 12.84
CA ASP A 507 -108.29 22.16 12.91
C ASP A 507 -107.64 22.04 11.52
N HIS A 508 -106.69 22.91 11.19
CA HIS A 508 -105.88 22.82 9.96
C HIS A 508 -104.76 21.78 10.11
N ARG A 509 -105.12 20.50 10.20
CA ARG A 509 -104.20 19.39 9.86
C ARG A 509 -104.30 19.13 8.36
N GLY A 510 -103.32 19.59 7.61
CA GLY A 510 -103.25 19.27 6.18
C GLY A 510 -102.36 20.18 5.36
N TRP A 511 -101.18 20.54 5.84
CA TRP A 511 -100.14 21.07 4.95
C TRP A 511 -99.19 19.93 4.61
N VAL A 512 -99.44 19.35 3.44
CA VAL A 512 -98.66 18.27 2.84
C VAL A 512 -97.32 18.84 2.41
N ASP A 513 -96.26 18.38 3.07
CA ASP A 513 -94.86 18.71 2.78
C ASP A 513 -94.48 18.26 1.36
N THR A 514 -94.32 19.23 0.46
CA THR A 514 -93.95 19.03 -0.95
C THR A 514 -92.51 18.54 -1.15
N GLY A 515 -91.70 18.38 -0.09
CA GLY A 515 -90.31 17.93 -0.19
C GLY A 515 -90.13 16.47 -0.62
N ARG A 516 -91.09 15.57 -0.33
CA ARG A 516 -90.95 14.12 -0.60
C ARG A 516 -91.13 13.70 -2.06
N ARG A 517 -91.60 14.59 -2.96
CA ARG A 517 -91.85 14.25 -4.37
C ARG A 517 -90.68 14.56 -5.31
N LEU A 518 -89.63 15.22 -4.82
CA LEU A 518 -88.46 15.66 -5.62
C LEU A 518 -87.18 14.84 -5.35
N GLY A 519 -87.24 13.75 -4.60
CA GLY A 519 -86.11 12.83 -4.45
C GLY A 519 -84.97 13.32 -3.56
N PHE A 520 -85.18 14.35 -2.73
CA PHE A 520 -84.17 14.77 -1.75
C PHE A 520 -84.10 13.77 -0.57
N PRO A 521 -82.92 13.21 -0.25
CA PRO A 521 -82.77 12.32 0.89
C PRO A 521 -82.99 13.09 2.19
N THR A 522 -83.69 12.48 3.16
CA THR A 522 -83.85 13.02 4.51
C THR A 522 -82.49 13.24 5.17
N ARG A 523 -82.40 14.24 6.06
CA ARG A 523 -81.17 14.58 6.81
C ARG A 523 -80.56 13.38 7.56
N GLU A 524 -81.39 12.43 7.97
CA GLU A 524 -80.98 11.15 8.57
C GLU A 524 -80.28 10.21 7.58
N SER A 525 -80.72 10.18 6.31
CA SER A 525 -80.09 9.37 5.25
C SER A 525 -78.69 9.87 4.90
N GLN A 526 -78.48 11.19 4.89
CA GLN A 526 -77.15 11.78 4.64
C GLN A 526 -76.16 11.49 5.80
N LEU A 527 -76.63 11.57 7.04
CA LEU A 527 -75.82 11.24 8.22
C LEU A 527 -75.45 9.74 8.27
N ALA A 528 -76.34 8.85 7.81
CA ALA A 528 -76.06 7.42 7.72
C ALA A 528 -75.00 7.09 6.65
N GLN A 529 -75.08 7.73 5.47
CA GLN A 529 -74.07 7.56 4.40
C GLN A 529 -72.68 8.09 4.84
N GLN A 530 -72.64 9.21 5.56
CA GLN A 530 -71.38 9.78 6.05
C GLN A 530 -70.73 8.88 7.11
N ARG A 531 -71.53 8.22 7.96
CA ARG A 531 -71.03 7.21 8.92
C ARG A 531 -70.48 5.95 8.23
N GLN A 532 -71.13 5.48 7.16
CA GLN A 532 -70.61 4.34 6.38
C GLN A 532 -69.31 4.65 5.66
N GLN A 533 -69.15 5.86 5.10
CA GLN A 533 -67.89 6.28 4.46
C GLN A 533 -66.74 6.40 5.46
N GLN A 534 -67.01 6.90 6.67
CA GLN A 534 -66.00 6.94 7.73
C GLN A 534 -65.60 5.53 8.21
N GLN A 535 -66.53 4.57 8.27
CA GLN A 535 -66.19 3.19 8.65
C GLN A 535 -65.37 2.45 7.59
N GLN A 536 -65.54 2.76 6.30
CA GLN A 536 -64.72 2.16 5.23
C GLN A 536 -63.28 2.69 5.16
N GLN A 537 -63.01 3.90 5.66
CA GLN A 537 -61.64 4.44 5.72
C GLN A 537 -60.74 3.75 6.77
N TYR A 538 -61.31 3.06 7.76
CA TYR A 538 -60.55 2.40 8.83
C TYR A 538 -60.27 0.90 8.59
N GLN A 539 -60.66 0.32 7.44
CA GLN A 539 -60.47 -1.12 7.16
C GLN A 539 -59.40 -1.45 6.10
N GLN A 540 -58.53 -0.52 5.71
CA GLN A 540 -57.38 -0.84 4.84
C GLN A 540 -56.19 -1.31 5.70
N PRO A 541 -55.65 -2.53 5.52
CA PRO A 541 -54.40 -2.94 6.17
C PRO A 541 -53.21 -2.12 5.63
N PRO A 542 -52.15 -1.90 6.43
CA PRO A 542 -51.01 -1.11 5.99
C PRO A 542 -50.29 -1.78 4.83
N VAL A 543 -50.20 -1.07 3.70
CA VAL A 543 -49.39 -1.45 2.54
C VAL A 543 -47.91 -1.38 2.94
N VAL A 544 -47.26 -2.55 3.02
CA VAL A 544 -45.81 -2.69 3.15
C VAL A 544 -45.17 -2.23 1.84
N VAL A 545 -44.56 -1.05 1.84
CA VAL A 545 -43.74 -0.56 0.74
C VAL A 545 -42.41 -1.31 0.75
N VAL A 546 -42.28 -2.32 -0.11
CA VAL A 546 -41.00 -2.95 -0.45
C VAL A 546 -40.17 -1.92 -1.22
N ARG A 547 -39.08 -1.45 -0.62
CA ARG A 547 -38.03 -0.68 -1.30
C ARG A 547 -37.35 -1.57 -2.36
N PRO A 548 -37.14 -1.10 -3.60
CA PRO A 548 -36.24 -1.79 -4.52
C PRO A 548 -34.81 -1.65 -4.00
N THR A 549 -34.16 -2.79 -3.77
CA THR A 549 -32.74 -2.92 -3.57
C THR A 549 -32.01 -2.49 -4.84
N VAL A 550 -31.26 -1.40 -4.76
CA VAL A 550 -30.27 -1.04 -5.79
C VAL A 550 -29.17 -2.09 -5.70
N GLY A 551 -29.09 -2.92 -6.73
CA GLY A 551 -28.03 -3.92 -6.89
C GLY A 551 -26.66 -3.23 -6.97
N ALA A 552 -25.82 -3.52 -5.99
CA ALA A 552 -24.38 -3.36 -6.10
C ALA A 552 -23.86 -4.39 -7.09
N GLY A 553 -23.57 -3.96 -8.32
CA GLY A 553 -22.77 -4.74 -9.25
C GLY A 553 -21.33 -4.87 -8.73
N PRO A 554 -20.67 -6.03 -8.91
CA PRO A 554 -19.26 -6.18 -8.59
C PRO A 554 -18.43 -5.36 -9.57
N ALA A 555 -17.68 -4.40 -9.03
CA ALA A 555 -16.67 -3.65 -9.76
C ALA A 555 -15.57 -4.60 -10.24
N SER A 556 -15.59 -4.85 -11.54
CA SER A 556 -14.47 -5.35 -12.33
C SER A 556 -13.28 -4.39 -12.20
N ARG A 557 -12.14 -4.94 -11.76
CA ARG A 557 -10.81 -4.33 -11.92
C ARG A 557 -10.53 -4.00 -13.39
N PRO A 558 -10.01 -2.82 -13.73
CA PRO A 558 -9.19 -2.65 -14.91
C PRO A 558 -7.71 -2.74 -14.50
N GLN A 559 -7.08 -3.87 -14.80
CA GLN A 559 -5.63 -3.92 -15.01
C GLN A 559 -5.38 -3.67 -16.50
N SER A 560 -4.86 -2.49 -16.81
CA SER A 560 -4.15 -2.24 -18.06
C SER A 560 -2.66 -2.23 -17.75
N CYS A 561 -1.94 -3.25 -18.22
CA CYS A 561 -0.54 -3.14 -18.64
C CYS A 561 -0.19 -4.27 -19.62
N ALA A 562 0.09 -3.83 -20.85
CA ALA A 562 1.08 -4.34 -21.79
C ALA A 562 1.06 -5.83 -22.21
N LYS A 563 0.70 -5.99 -23.50
CA LYS A 563 1.30 -6.91 -24.48
C LYS A 563 2.75 -7.31 -24.16
N LEU A 564 3.04 -8.61 -24.19
CA LEU A 564 4.22 -9.10 -24.88
C LEU A 564 3.92 -10.40 -25.63
N VAL A 565 4.30 -10.37 -26.90
CA VAL A 565 4.21 -11.41 -27.92
C VAL A 565 5.42 -12.35 -27.79
N ARG A 566 5.17 -13.66 -27.86
CA ARG A 566 6.00 -14.79 -28.35
C ARG A 566 5.12 -16.04 -28.13
N GLY A 567 4.76 -16.89 -29.10
CA GLY A 567 5.51 -17.37 -30.25
C GLY A 567 6.04 -18.77 -29.94
N ASP A 568 5.43 -19.78 -30.57
CA ASP A 568 5.94 -21.14 -30.83
C ASP A 568 6.07 -22.10 -29.61
N ASN A 569 5.92 -23.42 -29.67
CA ASN A 569 5.48 -24.39 -30.67
C ASN A 569 5.38 -25.75 -29.94
N LEU A 570 4.32 -26.51 -30.23
CA LEU A 570 4.34 -27.94 -30.59
C LEU A 570 4.93 -29.04 -29.66
N ASN A 571 4.12 -30.11 -29.60
CA ASN A 571 4.45 -31.52 -29.38
C ASN A 571 4.81 -31.92 -27.94
N GLY A 572 4.26 -32.98 -27.35
CA GLY A 572 3.66 -34.18 -27.93
C GLY A 572 4.26 -35.38 -27.19
N ARG A 573 3.37 -36.22 -26.63
CA ARG A 573 3.54 -37.62 -26.19
C ARG A 573 4.92 -38.27 -26.43
N THR A 574 5.46 -38.96 -25.43
CA THR A 574 5.36 -40.43 -25.29
C THR A 574 6.06 -40.93 -24.02
N SER A 575 5.40 -41.88 -23.37
CA SER A 575 5.92 -42.88 -22.43
C SER A 575 6.86 -43.88 -23.10
N ALA A 576 7.85 -44.41 -22.36
CA ALA A 576 8.18 -45.84 -22.19
C ALA A 576 9.70 -46.17 -22.12
N SER A 577 10.01 -47.01 -21.12
CA SER A 577 10.91 -48.17 -21.13
C SER A 577 12.41 -48.07 -21.46
N SER A 578 13.20 -48.65 -20.54
CA SER A 578 14.41 -49.49 -20.72
C SER A 578 15.52 -48.97 -21.66
N SER A 579 16.79 -48.87 -21.25
CA SER A 579 17.64 -50.02 -20.95
C SER A 579 19.09 -49.53 -20.70
N ARG A 580 19.81 -50.19 -19.78
CA ARG A 580 21.29 -50.35 -19.77
C ARG A 580 21.72 -51.18 -21.00
N PRO A 581 23.00 -51.26 -21.46
CA PRO A 581 24.29 -51.09 -20.77
C PRO A 581 25.21 -50.11 -21.57
N GLY A 582 26.51 -49.85 -21.36
CA GLY A 582 27.60 -50.31 -20.51
C GLY A 582 28.93 -49.81 -21.12
N SER A 583 29.96 -49.72 -20.27
CA SER A 583 31.39 -49.87 -20.60
C SER A 583 32.21 -48.73 -21.26
N SER A 584 33.33 -48.44 -20.57
CA SER A 584 34.62 -47.87 -21.01
C SER A 584 34.69 -46.35 -21.19
N GLY A 585 35.67 -45.62 -20.65
CA GLY A 585 36.81 -45.99 -19.83
C GLY A 585 37.70 -44.76 -19.60
N LYS A 586 38.40 -44.80 -18.46
CA LYS A 586 39.77 -44.30 -18.23
C LYS A 586 40.07 -42.79 -18.33
N ASN A 587 40.50 -42.30 -17.17
CA ASN A 587 41.71 -41.50 -16.90
C ASN A 587 41.63 -39.98 -17.05
N GLY A 588 41.98 -39.29 -15.95
CA GLY A 588 42.37 -37.88 -16.00
C GLY A 588 42.20 -37.15 -14.68
N ALA A 589 42.96 -37.55 -13.66
CA ALA A 589 43.13 -36.78 -12.44
C ALA A 589 43.75 -35.41 -12.76
N GLY A 590 43.26 -34.35 -12.11
CA GLY A 590 43.80 -33.00 -12.24
C GLY A 590 43.24 -32.07 -11.17
N LEU A 591 43.66 -32.28 -9.93
CA LEU A 591 43.49 -31.35 -8.82
C LEU A 591 44.25 -30.04 -9.13
N GLY A 592 43.56 -28.91 -9.11
CA GLY A 592 44.15 -27.57 -9.15
C GLY A 592 43.61 -26.74 -7.99
N ILE A 593 44.42 -26.65 -6.93
CA ILE A 593 44.21 -25.86 -5.71
C ILE A 593 44.99 -24.54 -5.84
N THR A 594 44.44 -23.45 -5.26
CA THR A 594 45.06 -22.15 -4.88
C THR A 594 45.53 -21.20 -6.00
N GLY A 595 45.49 -19.87 -5.89
CA GLY A 595 45.13 -18.94 -4.81
C GLY A 595 45.32 -17.47 -5.26
N LEU A 596 44.56 -16.55 -4.64
CA LEU A 596 44.74 -15.08 -4.59
C LEU A 596 45.92 -14.69 -3.66
N PRO A 597 46.33 -13.40 -3.44
CA PRO A 597 45.99 -12.12 -4.07
C PRO A 597 47.21 -11.23 -4.45
N ALA A 598 46.95 -10.12 -5.15
CA ALA A 598 47.87 -9.02 -5.44
C ALA A 598 47.63 -7.78 -4.53
N LEU A 599 48.72 -7.10 -4.15
CA LEU A 599 48.85 -5.73 -3.63
C LEU A 599 50.22 -5.19 -4.12
N PRO A 600 50.54 -3.89 -3.99
CA PRO A 600 49.89 -2.71 -4.57
C PRO A 600 50.91 -1.86 -5.39
N THR A 601 50.44 -0.99 -6.28
CA THR A 601 51.27 0.08 -6.85
C THR A 601 50.74 1.45 -6.45
N ARG A 602 51.67 2.25 -5.95
CA ARG A 602 51.58 3.64 -5.57
C ARG A 602 52.29 4.43 -6.66
N ALA A 603 51.61 5.38 -7.27
CA ALA A 603 52.12 6.59 -7.90
C ALA A 603 50.96 7.57 -8.02
#